data_AF-A0A7W3R968-F1
#
_entry.id   AF-A0A7W3R968-F1
#
_cell.length_a   1.000
_cell.length_b   1.000
_cell.length_c   1.000
_cell.angle_alpha   90.00
_cell.angle_beta   90.00
_cell.angle_gamma   90.00
#
_symmetry.space_group_name_H-M   'P 1'
#
loop_
_entity.id
_entity.type
_entity.pdbx_description
1 polymer ?
#
loop_
_entity_poly.entity_id
_entity_poly.type
_entity_poly.pdbx_seq_one_letter_code
_entity_poly.pdbx_strand_id
1 'polypeptide(L)'
;MEIDEVRDLMGEYSARLGIPEPQVCEGRVAPRNPTGLEPRRRRRRMELVVGQRFAELERPDQEALLACAVAACALVPAVRRRTSVYGIVLAVSLIAADIALGIEMPILLWLPCYLVLYFGGYYFGVIFFLRSLCYRVDHMVAYFFGWAMLDALLEYERENPDTRWLVRLVSPSRERRMARLDRLRATAG
;
A
#
# COMPACT_ATOMS: atom_id res chain seq x y z
N MET A 1 -3.53 7.56 -22.19
CA MET A 1 -3.72 8.89 -21.58
C MET A 1 -2.41 9.64 -21.66
N GLU A 2 -2.45 10.88 -22.14
CA GLU A 2 -1.27 11.75 -22.25
C GLU A 2 -0.84 12.25 -20.87
N ILE A 3 0.44 12.61 -20.69
CA ILE A 3 0.95 13.01 -19.35
C ILE A 3 0.25 14.23 -18.77
N ASP A 4 -0.18 15.16 -19.61
CA ASP A 4 -0.90 16.36 -19.17
C ASP A 4 -2.32 16.00 -18.68
N GLU A 5 -2.99 15.03 -19.33
CA GLU A 5 -4.26 14.49 -18.82
C GLU A 5 -4.07 13.79 -17.47
N VAL A 6 -2.95 13.05 -17.30
CA VAL A 6 -2.62 12.43 -16.01
C VAL A 6 -2.44 13.50 -14.93
N ARG A 7 -1.75 14.60 -15.23
CA ARG A 7 -1.57 15.72 -14.29
C ARG A 7 -2.90 16.32 -13.88
N ASP A 8 -3.77 16.62 -14.85
CA ASP A 8 -5.07 17.21 -14.59
C ASP A 8 -5.93 16.30 -13.70
N LEU A 9 -6.01 15.00 -14.01
CA LEU A 9 -6.73 14.02 -13.20
C LEU A 9 -6.13 13.87 -11.81
N MET A 10 -4.80 13.85 -11.69
CA MET A 10 -4.13 13.76 -10.38
C MET A 10 -4.39 15.01 -9.54
N GLY A 11 -4.46 16.19 -10.16
CA GLY A 11 -4.88 17.44 -9.52
C GLY A 11 -6.32 17.36 -9.01
N GLU A 12 -7.26 16.91 -9.85
CA GLU A 12 -8.66 16.71 -9.46
C GLU A 12 -8.80 15.71 -8.31
N TYR A 13 -8.15 14.56 -8.42
CA TYR A 13 -8.22 13.49 -7.41
C TYR A 13 -7.59 13.92 -6.09
N SER A 14 -6.47 14.66 -6.15
CA SER A 14 -5.82 15.21 -4.97
C SER A 14 -6.70 16.26 -4.29
N ALA A 15 -7.38 17.11 -5.07
CA ALA A 15 -8.32 18.10 -4.55
C ALA A 15 -9.52 17.43 -3.85
N ARG A 16 -10.11 16.37 -4.44
CA ARG A 16 -11.19 15.58 -3.81
C ARG A 16 -10.78 14.98 -2.47
N LEU A 17 -9.51 14.57 -2.35
CA LEU A 17 -8.94 14.00 -1.12
C LEU A 17 -8.38 15.05 -0.15
N GLY A 18 -8.34 16.33 -0.53
CA GLY A 18 -7.78 17.41 0.27
C GLY A 18 -6.28 17.26 0.55
N ILE A 19 -5.53 16.66 -0.37
CA ILE A 19 -4.09 16.42 -0.22
C ILE A 19 -3.26 17.28 -1.19
N PRO A 20 -1.98 17.55 -0.88
CA PRO A 20 -1.08 18.18 -1.84
C PRO A 20 -0.91 17.30 -3.08
N GLU A 21 -1.02 17.92 -4.25
CA GLU A 21 -0.85 17.24 -5.53
C GLU A 21 0.55 16.60 -5.63
N PRO A 22 0.64 15.30 -5.95
CA PRO A 22 1.92 14.65 -6.22
C PRO A 22 2.46 15.11 -7.57
N GLN A 23 3.78 15.25 -7.66
CA GLN A 23 4.42 15.63 -8.91
C GLN A 23 4.32 14.48 -9.92
N VAL A 24 3.73 14.70 -11.10
CA VAL A 24 3.64 13.68 -12.15
C VAL A 24 4.75 13.87 -13.17
N CYS A 25 5.55 12.83 -13.37
CA CYS A 25 6.68 12.81 -14.30
C CYS A 25 6.62 11.57 -15.19
N GLU A 26 6.99 11.73 -16.46
CA GLU A 26 7.31 10.56 -17.29
C GLU A 26 8.67 9.99 -16.90
N GLY A 27 8.80 8.66 -16.93
CA GLY A 27 10.08 8.04 -16.71
C GLY A 27 10.08 6.54 -16.80
N ARG A 28 11.26 5.96 -16.61
CA ARG A 28 11.43 4.51 -16.63
C ARG A 28 10.95 3.91 -15.31
N VAL A 29 9.86 3.16 -15.41
CA VAL A 29 9.35 2.27 -14.36
C VAL A 29 9.97 0.89 -14.52
N ALA A 30 10.21 0.19 -13.41
CA ALA A 30 10.77 -1.15 -13.45
C ALA A 30 9.90 -2.09 -14.30
N PRO A 31 10.47 -2.93 -15.20
CA PRO A 31 9.69 -3.81 -16.09
C PRO A 31 8.80 -4.81 -15.35
N ARG A 32 9.15 -5.11 -14.09
CA ARG A 32 8.41 -6.02 -13.21
C ARG A 32 7.19 -5.37 -12.52
N ASN A 33 6.94 -4.08 -12.77
CA ASN A 33 5.76 -3.40 -12.24
C ASN A 33 4.64 -3.43 -13.29
N PRO A 34 3.56 -4.20 -13.06
CA PRO A 34 2.52 -4.42 -14.06
C PRO A 34 1.74 -3.14 -14.39
N THR A 35 1.64 -2.21 -13.44
CA THR A 35 0.82 -0.99 -13.57
C THR A 35 1.46 0.09 -14.44
N GLY A 36 2.77 0.01 -14.69
CA GLY A 36 3.50 1.13 -15.30
C GLY A 36 3.52 2.41 -14.46
N LEU A 37 3.08 2.38 -13.20
CA LEU A 37 3.10 3.50 -12.28
C LEU A 37 4.01 3.23 -11.09
N GLU A 38 4.93 4.15 -10.79
CA GLU A 38 5.82 4.04 -9.65
C GLU A 38 5.73 5.27 -8.75
N PRO A 39 5.09 5.16 -7.56
CA PRO A 39 5.14 6.23 -6.58
C PRO A 39 6.56 6.29 -6.00
N ARG A 40 7.20 7.43 -6.18
CA ARG A 40 8.50 7.78 -5.60
C ARG A 40 8.33 8.90 -4.59
N ARG A 41 9.28 8.98 -3.67
CA ARG A 41 9.38 10.10 -2.75
C ARG A 41 10.64 10.86 -3.06
N ARG A 42 10.48 12.10 -3.54
CA ARG A 42 11.60 13.02 -3.77
C ARG A 42 11.58 14.11 -2.70
N ARG A 43 12.52 14.02 -1.76
CA ARG A 43 12.60 14.89 -0.57
C ARG A 43 11.29 14.86 0.25
N ARG A 44 10.53 15.95 0.25
CA ARG A 44 9.28 16.13 1.00
C ARG A 44 8.03 16.00 0.12
N ARG A 45 8.16 15.74 -1.18
CA ARG A 45 7.03 15.59 -2.11
C ARG A 45 6.93 14.16 -2.61
N MET A 46 5.69 13.72 -2.82
CA MET A 46 5.39 12.49 -3.56
C MET A 46 5.50 12.81 -5.05
N GLU A 47 6.09 11.88 -5.78
CA GLU A 47 6.25 11.93 -7.23
C GLU A 47 5.64 10.65 -7.79
N LEU A 48 4.80 10.75 -8.82
CA LEU A 48 4.27 9.60 -9.54
C LEU A 48 5.00 9.52 -10.88
N VAL A 49 5.79 8.47 -11.05
CA VAL A 49 6.47 8.19 -12.32
C VAL A 49 5.54 7.36 -13.19
N VAL A 50 5.20 7.90 -14.36
CA VAL A 50 4.38 7.25 -15.38
C VAL A 50 5.29 6.64 -16.44
N GLY A 51 5.22 5.33 -16.59
CA GLY A 51 5.96 4.57 -17.61
C GLY A 51 5.09 4.21 -18.80
N GLN A 52 5.73 3.79 -19.90
CA GLN A 52 5.06 3.45 -21.16
C GLN A 52 3.93 2.42 -21.01
N ARG A 53 4.12 1.41 -20.16
CA ARG A 53 3.12 0.37 -19.91
C ARG A 53 1.80 0.91 -19.35
N PHE A 54 1.81 2.06 -18.67
CA PHE A 54 0.58 2.70 -18.22
C PHE A 54 -0.24 3.24 -19.40
N ALA A 55 0.42 3.79 -20.41
CA ALA A 55 -0.25 4.31 -21.61
C ALA A 55 -0.91 3.21 -22.46
N GLU A 56 -0.44 1.97 -22.35
CA GLU A 56 -0.99 0.78 -23.02
C GLU A 56 -2.28 0.25 -22.36
N LEU A 57 -2.58 0.69 -21.14
CA LEU A 57 -3.79 0.26 -20.42
C LEU A 57 -5.05 0.92 -20.97
N GLU A 58 -6.18 0.24 -20.78
CA GLU A 58 -7.48 0.84 -21.06
C GLU A 58 -7.74 2.02 -20.13
N ARG A 59 -8.52 2.99 -20.61
CA ARG A 59 -8.82 4.21 -19.85
C ARG A 59 -9.42 3.94 -18.46
N PRO A 60 -10.36 2.99 -18.28
CA PRO A 60 -10.89 2.67 -16.95
C PRO A 60 -9.81 2.19 -15.97
N ASP A 61 -8.86 1.37 -16.44
CA ASP A 61 -7.74 0.89 -15.62
C ASP A 61 -6.78 2.02 -15.26
N GLN A 62 -6.50 2.91 -16.23
CA GLN A 62 -5.68 4.09 -16.01
C GLN A 62 -6.25 4.95 -14.88
N GLU A 63 -7.53 5.31 -14.96
CA GLU A 63 -8.21 6.12 -13.96
C GLU A 63 -8.26 5.41 -12.59
N ALA A 64 -8.54 4.10 -12.56
CA ALA A 64 -8.58 3.31 -11.34
C ALA A 64 -7.22 3.22 -10.64
N LEU A 65 -6.15 3.03 -11.41
CA LEU A 65 -4.79 3.00 -10.88
C LEU A 65 -4.32 4.37 -10.38
N LEU A 66 -4.71 5.47 -11.04
CA LEU A 66 -4.45 6.83 -10.56
C LEU A 66 -5.21 7.11 -9.25
N ALA A 67 -6.49 6.76 -9.18
CA ALA A 67 -7.28 6.89 -7.95
C ALA A 67 -6.65 6.11 -6.78
N CYS A 68 -6.21 4.87 -7.04
CA CYS A 68 -5.47 4.06 -6.08
C CYS A 68 -4.15 4.73 -5.65
N ALA A 69 -3.38 5.29 -6.59
CA ALA A 69 -2.13 5.96 -6.30
C ALA A 69 -2.31 7.21 -5.43
N VAL A 70 -3.32 8.05 -5.71
CA VAL A 70 -3.63 9.23 -4.89
C VAL A 70 -4.13 8.83 -3.50
N ALA A 71 -5.02 7.84 -3.41
CA ALA A 71 -5.49 7.31 -2.13
C ALA A 71 -4.33 6.75 -1.28
N ALA A 72 -3.38 6.04 -1.91
CA ALA A 72 -2.17 5.58 -1.24
C ALA A 72 -1.31 6.76 -0.76
N CYS A 73 -1.13 7.80 -1.58
CA CYS A 73 -0.39 9.02 -1.22
C CYS A 73 -1.02 9.74 -0.02
N ALA A 74 -2.35 9.84 0.04
CA ALA A 74 -3.07 10.43 1.17
C ALA A 74 -2.79 9.71 2.49
N LEU A 75 -2.56 8.40 2.44
CA LEU A 75 -2.32 7.58 3.62
C LEU A 75 -0.84 7.58 4.07
N VAL A 76 0.11 7.99 3.23
CA VAL A 76 1.56 7.96 3.53
C VAL A 76 1.93 8.65 4.86
N PRO A 77 1.41 9.85 5.21
CA PRO A 77 1.77 10.51 6.47
C PRO A 77 1.32 9.71 7.70
N ALA A 78 0.08 9.22 7.67
CA ALA A 78 -0.49 8.40 8.74
C ALA A 78 0.23 7.05 8.84
N VAL A 79 0.57 6.47 7.69
CA VAL A 79 1.36 5.25 7.55
C VAL A 79 2.70 5.42 8.23
N ARG A 80 3.46 6.45 7.86
CA ARG A 80 4.78 6.75 8.43
C ARG A 80 4.70 6.92 9.95
N ARG A 81 3.74 7.69 10.46
CA ARG A 81 3.58 7.87 11.92
C ARG A 81 3.35 6.54 12.62
N ARG A 82 2.45 5.70 12.09
CA ARG A 82 2.17 4.38 12.65
C ARG A 82 3.36 3.44 12.59
N THR A 83 4.09 3.41 11.47
CA THR A 83 5.30 2.61 11.32
C THR A 83 6.39 3.06 12.30
N SER A 84 6.55 4.36 12.54
CA SER A 84 7.48 4.87 13.56
C SER A 84 7.08 4.45 14.97
N VAL A 85 5.81 4.59 15.34
CA VAL A 85 5.31 4.14 16.66
C VAL A 85 5.52 2.63 16.83
N TYR A 86 5.14 1.85 15.82
CA TYR A 86 5.34 0.41 15.84
C TYR A 86 6.81 0.03 15.97
N GLY A 87 7.72 0.72 15.26
CA GLY A 87 9.16 0.50 15.37
C GLY A 87 9.69 0.80 16.78
N ILE A 88 9.20 1.86 17.44
CA ILE A 88 9.55 2.19 18.83
C ILE A 88 9.05 1.10 19.77
N VAL A 89 7.79 0.66 19.64
CA VAL A 89 7.21 -0.41 20.46
C VAL A 89 8.01 -1.70 20.29
N LEU A 90 8.32 -2.08 19.04
CA LEU A 90 9.13 -3.26 18.75
C LEU A 90 10.53 -3.15 19.38
N ALA A 91 11.19 -1.99 19.28
CA ALA A 91 12.50 -1.77 19.88
C ALA A 91 12.47 -1.89 21.41
N VAL A 92 11.48 -1.28 22.08
CA VAL A 92 11.30 -1.39 23.53
C VAL A 92 11.01 -2.83 23.94
N SER A 93 10.14 -3.53 23.22
CA SER A 93 9.85 -4.95 23.46
C SER A 93 11.08 -5.83 23.31
N LEU A 94 11.96 -5.54 22.35
CA LEU A 94 13.20 -6.29 22.16
C LEU A 94 14.21 -6.02 23.27
N ILE A 95 14.36 -4.79 23.73
CA ILE A 95 15.20 -4.45 24.89
C ILE A 95 14.67 -5.15 26.15
N ALA A 96 13.35 -5.14 26.36
CA ALA A 96 12.75 -5.85 27.49
C ALA A 96 12.95 -7.37 27.39
N ALA A 97 12.85 -7.94 26.20
CA ALA A 97 13.12 -9.36 25.97
C ALA A 97 14.59 -9.70 26.18
N ASP A 98 15.51 -8.83 25.75
CA ASP A 98 16.94 -8.98 25.97
C ASP A 98 17.27 -9.01 27.47
N ILE A 99 16.76 -8.04 28.25
CA ILE A 99 16.93 -8.00 29.71
C ILE A 99 16.30 -9.24 30.36
N ALA A 100 15.08 -9.61 29.98
CA ALA A 100 14.37 -10.73 30.61
C ALA A 100 15.01 -12.10 30.30
N LEU A 101 15.46 -12.30 29.07
CA LEU A 101 16.09 -13.56 28.64
C LEU A 101 17.57 -13.61 29.04
N GLY A 102 18.25 -12.48 29.17
CA GLY A 102 19.68 -12.41 29.46
C GLY A 102 20.08 -12.77 30.90
N ILE A 103 19.13 -12.74 31.85
CA ILE A 103 19.45 -12.94 33.28
C ILE A 103 19.70 -14.41 33.62
N GLU A 104 19.08 -15.38 32.94
CA GLU A 104 19.19 -16.80 33.31
C GLU A 104 19.33 -17.78 32.13
N MET A 105 19.26 -17.30 30.87
CA MET A 105 19.17 -18.19 29.72
C MET A 105 20.54 -18.48 29.08
N PRO A 106 20.86 -19.74 28.74
CA PRO A 106 22.08 -20.06 28.01
C PRO A 106 22.13 -19.34 26.65
N ILE A 107 23.29 -18.82 26.26
CA ILE A 107 23.46 -18.02 25.02
C ILE A 107 22.99 -18.74 23.75
N LEU A 108 23.13 -20.08 23.72
CA LEU A 108 22.67 -20.94 22.62
C LEU A 108 21.15 -20.95 22.44
N LEU A 109 20.39 -20.68 23.50
CA LEU A 109 18.93 -20.59 23.48
C LEU A 109 18.45 -19.14 23.40
N TRP A 110 19.20 -18.20 23.99
CA TRP A 110 18.90 -16.77 23.94
C TRP A 110 18.85 -16.25 22.50
N LEU A 111 19.88 -16.53 21.69
CA LEU A 111 19.99 -16.03 20.32
C LEU A 111 18.81 -16.46 19.41
N PRO A 112 18.45 -17.76 19.30
CA PRO A 112 17.33 -18.15 18.46
C PRO A 112 15.99 -17.60 18.97
N CYS A 113 15.76 -17.53 20.29
CA CYS A 113 14.54 -16.92 20.85
C CYS A 113 14.44 -15.43 20.48
N TYR A 114 15.55 -14.69 20.61
CA TYR A 114 15.61 -13.28 20.23
C TYR A 114 15.34 -13.07 18.74
N LEU A 115 15.94 -13.88 17.86
CA LEU A 115 15.70 -13.81 16.42
C LEU A 115 14.24 -14.12 16.04
N VAL A 116 13.62 -15.12 16.67
CA VAL A 116 12.21 -15.44 16.44
C VAL A 116 11.30 -14.29 16.88
N LEU A 117 11.58 -13.67 18.03
CA LEU A 117 10.82 -12.49 18.48
C LEU A 117 11.01 -11.30 17.54
N TYR A 118 12.25 -11.05 17.11
CA TYR A 118 12.58 -9.97 16.18
C TYR A 118 11.88 -10.16 14.83
N PHE A 119 12.17 -11.25 14.13
CA PHE A 119 11.62 -11.50 12.80
C PHE A 119 10.12 -11.77 12.87
N GLY A 120 9.66 -12.57 13.83
CA GLY A 120 8.24 -12.87 14.01
C GLY A 120 7.43 -11.62 14.29
N GLY A 121 7.88 -10.80 15.24
CA GLY A 121 7.26 -9.51 15.54
C GLY A 121 7.24 -8.61 14.31
N TYR A 122 8.41 -8.35 13.72
CA TYR A 122 8.58 -7.48 12.56
C TYR A 122 7.69 -7.88 11.37
N TYR A 123 7.77 -9.14 10.92
CA TYR A 123 7.00 -9.60 9.78
C TYR A 123 5.50 -9.61 10.07
N PHE A 124 5.08 -9.98 11.28
CA PHE A 124 3.68 -9.92 11.68
C PHE A 124 3.15 -8.48 11.60
N GLY A 125 3.91 -7.51 12.12
CA GLY A 125 3.57 -6.10 12.03
C GLY A 125 3.47 -5.61 10.59
N VAL A 126 4.45 -5.93 9.74
CA VAL A 126 4.47 -5.55 8.32
C VAL A 126 3.25 -6.13 7.58
N ILE A 127 2.93 -7.41 7.79
CA ILE A 127 1.78 -8.08 7.15
C ILE A 127 0.47 -7.40 7.56
N PHE A 128 0.25 -7.26 8.88
CA PHE A 128 -0.97 -6.64 9.39
C PHE A 128 -1.14 -5.21 8.87
N PHE A 129 -0.03 -4.47 8.84
CA PHE A 129 0.00 -3.09 8.40
C PHE A 129 -0.36 -2.94 6.92
N LEU A 130 0.30 -3.70 6.05
CA LEU A 130 0.06 -3.64 4.61
C LEU A 130 -1.37 -4.10 4.26
N ARG A 131 -1.92 -5.10 4.96
CA ARG A 131 -3.35 -5.46 4.84
C ARG A 131 -4.26 -4.30 5.22
N SER A 132 -3.99 -3.65 6.36
CA SER A 132 -4.76 -2.50 6.80
C SER A 132 -4.72 -1.35 5.79
N LEU A 133 -3.56 -1.15 5.15
CA LEU A 133 -3.37 -0.15 4.11
C LEU A 133 -4.22 -0.46 2.87
N CYS A 134 -4.16 -1.69 2.34
CA CYS A 134 -4.98 -2.10 1.19
C CYS A 134 -6.47 -1.80 1.45
N TYR A 135 -7.00 -2.22 2.61
CA TYR A 135 -8.41 -1.98 2.92
C TYR A 135 -8.78 -0.50 3.08
N ARG A 136 -7.85 0.34 3.54
CA ARG A 136 -8.08 1.79 3.63
C ARG A 136 -8.08 2.43 2.25
N VAL A 137 -7.16 2.01 1.38
CA VAL A 137 -7.13 2.44 -0.01
C VAL A 137 -8.45 2.04 -0.69
N ASP A 138 -8.89 0.79 -0.57
CA ASP A 138 -10.16 0.32 -1.16
C ASP A 138 -11.34 1.18 -0.71
N HIS A 139 -11.44 1.42 0.59
CA HIS A 139 -12.50 2.25 1.15
C HIS A 139 -12.42 3.69 0.64
N MET A 140 -11.23 4.28 0.54
CA MET A 140 -11.06 5.63 0.00
C MET A 140 -11.42 5.69 -1.49
N VAL A 141 -11.04 4.68 -2.27
CA VAL A 141 -11.37 4.58 -3.69
C VAL A 141 -12.89 4.54 -3.86
N ALA A 142 -13.56 3.61 -3.18
CA ALA A 142 -15.03 3.51 -3.20
C ALA A 142 -15.72 4.80 -2.74
N TYR A 143 -15.25 5.41 -1.65
CA TYR A 143 -15.91 6.57 -1.05
C TYR A 143 -15.77 7.85 -1.88
N PHE A 144 -14.57 8.14 -2.42
CA PHE A 144 -14.29 9.41 -3.12
C PHE A 144 -14.43 9.33 -4.64
N PHE A 145 -14.24 8.14 -5.23
CA PHE A 145 -14.24 7.93 -6.68
C PHE A 145 -15.36 7.01 -7.14
N GLY A 146 -16.10 6.40 -6.21
CA GLY A 146 -17.24 5.55 -6.48
C GLY A 146 -16.87 4.08 -6.66
N TRP A 147 -17.89 3.23 -6.57
CA TRP A 147 -17.76 1.77 -6.65
C TRP A 147 -17.23 1.28 -7.99
N ALA A 148 -17.65 1.90 -9.10
CA ALA A 148 -17.19 1.52 -10.44
C ALA A 148 -15.66 1.63 -10.58
N MET A 149 -15.04 2.65 -9.96
CA MET A 149 -13.59 2.82 -9.97
C MET A 149 -12.88 1.71 -9.18
N LEU A 150 -13.47 1.30 -8.06
CA LEU A 150 -12.93 0.20 -7.25
C LEU A 150 -13.10 -1.15 -7.96
N ASP A 151 -14.22 -1.37 -8.62
CA ASP A 151 -14.47 -2.60 -9.39
C ASP A 151 -13.46 -2.72 -10.55
N ALA A 152 -13.20 -1.63 -11.28
CA ALA A 152 -12.16 -1.57 -12.31
C ALA A 152 -10.76 -1.88 -11.74
N LEU A 153 -10.41 -1.31 -10.57
CA LEU A 153 -9.14 -1.59 -9.90
C LEU A 153 -8.99 -3.08 -9.55
N LEU A 154 -10.06 -3.69 -9.02
CA LEU A 154 -10.04 -5.09 -8.60
C LEU A 154 -10.00 -6.05 -9.79
N GLU A 155 -10.67 -5.73 -10.89
CA GLU A 155 -10.62 -6.51 -12.14
C GLU A 155 -9.25 -6.38 -12.81
N TYR A 156 -8.68 -5.16 -12.88
CA TYR A 156 -7.31 -4.96 -13.36
C TYR A 156 -6.31 -5.82 -12.56
N GLU A 157 -6.41 -5.78 -11.23
CA GLU A 157 -5.58 -6.65 -10.40
C GLU A 157 -5.84 -8.11 -10.75
N ARG A 158 -7.11 -8.54 -10.87
CA ARG A 158 -7.52 -9.92 -11.20
C ARG A 158 -6.76 -10.44 -12.42
N GLU A 159 -6.75 -9.67 -13.50
CA GLU A 159 -6.08 -9.97 -14.76
C GLU A 159 -4.55 -9.89 -14.66
N ASN A 160 -4.02 -9.06 -13.77
CA ASN A 160 -2.60 -8.83 -13.56
C ASN A 160 -2.12 -9.30 -12.16
N PRO A 161 -2.14 -10.61 -11.84
CA PRO A 161 -1.71 -11.11 -10.55
C PRO A 161 -0.24 -10.84 -10.26
N ASP A 162 0.04 -10.25 -9.09
CA ASP A 162 1.43 -10.11 -8.63
C ASP A 162 2.05 -11.50 -8.50
N THR A 163 3.18 -11.72 -9.16
CA THR A 163 3.91 -12.98 -9.17
C THR A 163 4.83 -13.13 -7.95
N ARG A 164 5.02 -12.06 -7.18
CA ARG A 164 5.88 -12.05 -6.00
C ARG A 164 5.16 -12.71 -4.83
N TRP A 165 5.62 -13.90 -4.44
CA TRP A 165 5.04 -14.67 -3.33
C TRP A 165 4.96 -13.87 -2.01
N LEU A 166 5.95 -13.02 -1.73
CA LEU A 166 5.95 -12.13 -0.57
C LEU A 166 4.77 -11.17 -0.59
N VAL A 167 4.48 -10.59 -1.76
CA VAL A 167 3.33 -9.68 -1.91
C VAL A 167 2.02 -10.46 -1.74
N ARG A 168 1.93 -11.69 -2.26
CA ARG A 168 0.75 -12.54 -2.05
C ARG A 168 0.51 -12.91 -0.58
N LEU A 169 1.57 -13.11 0.19
CA LEU A 169 1.46 -13.44 1.62
C LEU A 169 0.91 -12.25 2.41
N VAL A 170 1.32 -11.05 2.00
CA VAL A 170 1.04 -9.82 2.71
C VAL A 170 -0.29 -9.20 2.26
N SER A 171 -0.55 -9.12 0.96
CA SER A 171 -1.78 -8.55 0.41
C SER A 171 -2.98 -9.46 0.70
N PRO A 172 -4.13 -8.92 1.14
CA PRO A 172 -5.33 -9.73 1.27
C PRO A 172 -5.78 -10.24 -0.11
N SER A 173 -6.31 -11.46 -0.16
CA SER A 173 -6.83 -12.00 -1.43
C SER A 173 -7.97 -11.14 -1.96
N ARG A 174 -8.10 -11.09 -3.28
CA ARG A 174 -9.12 -10.31 -3.99
C ARG A 174 -10.52 -10.70 -3.56
N GLU A 175 -10.79 -11.99 -3.49
CA GLU A 175 -12.06 -12.53 -2.98
C GLU A 175 -12.39 -12.03 -1.57
N ARG A 176 -11.38 -11.93 -0.68
CA ARG A 176 -11.59 -11.38 0.67
C ARG A 176 -11.86 -9.88 0.65
N ARG A 177 -11.22 -9.13 -0.26
CA ARG A 177 -11.48 -7.69 -0.46
C ARG A 177 -12.89 -7.49 -0.98
N MET A 178 -13.28 -8.17 -2.06
CA MET A 178 -14.63 -8.15 -2.62
C MET A 178 -15.70 -8.56 -1.61
N ALA A 179 -15.57 -9.72 -0.96
CA ALA A 179 -16.56 -10.17 0.03
C ALA A 179 -16.70 -9.25 1.25
N ARG A 180 -15.69 -8.42 1.52
CA ARG A 180 -15.79 -7.37 2.55
C ARG A 180 -16.50 -6.13 1.99
N LEU A 181 -16.20 -5.75 0.76
CA LEU A 181 -16.82 -4.62 0.06
C LEU A 181 -18.31 -4.86 -0.21
N ASP A 182 -18.69 -6.07 -0.60
CA ASP A 182 -20.10 -6.48 -0.76
C ASP A 182 -20.88 -6.31 0.53
N ARG A 183 -20.27 -6.68 1.67
CA ARG A 183 -20.87 -6.46 3.00
C ARG A 183 -21.05 -4.98 3.30
N LEU A 184 -20.07 -4.14 2.97
CA LEU A 184 -20.17 -2.68 3.15
C LEU A 184 -21.26 -2.08 2.27
N ARG A 185 -21.37 -2.54 1.02
CA ARG A 185 -22.40 -2.12 0.06
C ARG A 185 -23.80 -2.50 0.53
N ALA A 186 -23.97 -3.71 1.07
CA ALA A 186 -25.23 -4.18 1.64
C ALA A 186 -25.67 -3.42 2.90
N THR A 187 -24.73 -2.83 3.65
CA THR A 187 -25.04 -2.02 4.85
C THR A 187 -25.20 -0.52 4.58
N ALA A 188 -24.83 -0.04 3.38
CA ALA A 188 -24.86 1.37 3.01
C ALA A 188 -26.07 1.76 2.13
N GLY A 189 -26.83 0.77 1.66
CA GLY A 189 -28.13 0.96 1.00
C GLY A 189 -29.27 0.73 1.98
#